data_AF-A0A968VDF8-F1
#
_entry.id   AF-A0A968VDF8-F1
#
_cell.length_a   1.000
_cell.length_b   1.000
_cell.length_c   1.000
_cell.angle_alpha   90.00
_cell.angle_beta   90.00
_cell.angle_gamma   90.00
#
_symmetry.space_group_name_H-M   'P 1'
#
loop_
_entity.id
_entity.type
_entity.pdbx_description
1 polymer ?
#
loop_
_entity_poly.entity_id
_entity_poly.type
_entity_poly.pdbx_seq_one_letter_code
_entity_poly.pdbx_strand_id
1 'polypeptide(L)' 'MIKVKNEQQVLQEGLRVLFMNMEPSKVTRFWAACNSGSGDYLELKEELLGQESVASLYAKVLEFQELQHEV' A
#
# COMPACT_ATOMS: atom_id res chain seq x y z
N MET A 1 -18.87 -3.59 -26.81
CA MET A 1 -19.01 -3.74 -25.35
C MET A 1 -17.90 -2.92 -24.70
N ILE A 2 -18.23 -1.85 -23.98
CA ILE A 2 -17.22 -1.00 -23.31
C ILE A 2 -16.72 -1.78 -22.09
N LYS A 3 -15.42 -2.08 -22.02
CA LYS A 3 -14.80 -2.62 -20.80
C LYS A 3 -14.69 -1.46 -19.80
N VAL A 4 -15.64 -1.38 -18.88
CA VAL A 4 -15.55 -0.47 -17.74
C VAL A 4 -14.43 -0.98 -16.83
N LYS A 5 -13.38 -0.17 -16.66
CA LYS A 5 -12.34 -0.46 -15.68
C LYS A 5 -12.95 -0.38 -14.29
N ASN A 6 -12.62 -1.34 -13.43
CA ASN A 6 -13.07 -1.27 -12.03
C ASN A 6 -12.36 -0.10 -11.32
N GLU A 7 -12.90 0.32 -10.18
CA GLU A 7 -12.40 1.49 -9.45
C GLU A 7 -10.92 1.33 -9.04
N GLN A 8 -10.49 0.12 -8.72
CA GLN A 8 -9.10 -0.19 -8.37
C GLN A 8 -8.15 0.02 -9.55
N GLN A 9 -8.55 -0.35 -10.77
CA GLN A 9 -7.79 -0.12 -12.00
C GLN A 9 -7.69 1.37 -12.32
N VAL A 10 -8.75 2.12 -12.07
CA VAL A 10 -8.77 3.59 -12.25
C VAL A 10 -7.83 4.26 -11.24
N LEU A 11 -7.84 3.83 -9.97
CA LEU A 11 -6.91 4.32 -8.95
C LEU A 11 -5.45 4.03 -9.28
N GLN A 12 -5.14 2.80 -9.72
CA GLN A 12 -3.78 2.43 -10.13
C GLN A 12 -3.29 3.24 -11.33
N GLU A 13 -4.16 3.52 -12.29
CA GLU A 13 -3.85 4.38 -13.43
C GLU A 13 -3.56 5.82 -12.99
N GLY A 14 -4.39 6.39 -12.11
CA GLY A 14 -4.17 7.72 -11.54
C GLY A 14 -2.84 7.82 -10.76
N LEU A 15 -2.56 6.84 -9.91
CA LEU A 15 -1.28 6.75 -9.20
C LEU A 15 -0.08 6.70 -10.14
N ARG A 16 -0.16 5.89 -11.20
CA ARG A 16 0.92 5.77 -12.20
C ARG A 16 1.20 7.12 -12.86
N VAL A 17 0.16 7.85 -13.27
CA VAL A 17 0.31 9.18 -13.85
C VAL A 17 0.98 10.14 -12.87
N LEU A 18 0.58 10.13 -11.61
CA LEU A 18 1.19 10.98 -10.58
C LEU A 18 2.67 10.65 -10.39
N PHE A 19 3.04 9.38 -10.25
CA PHE A 19 4.45 8.97 -10.11
C PHE A 19 5.31 9.24 -11.34
N MET A 20 4.72 9.28 -12.54
CA MET A 20 5.44 9.66 -13.76
C MET A 20 5.75 11.16 -13.85
N ASN A 21 4.97 12.00 -13.18
CA ASN A 21 5.03 13.47 -13.33
C ASN A 21 5.48 14.21 -12.06
N MET A 22 5.60 13.50 -10.93
CA MET A 22 5.92 14.09 -9.64
C MET A 22 6.92 13.22 -8.88
N GLU A 23 7.76 13.86 -8.08
CA GLU A 23 8.62 13.14 -7.14
C GLU A 23 7.76 12.33 -6.15
N PRO A 24 8.20 11.13 -5.73
CA PRO A 24 7.43 10.27 -4.83
C PRO A 24 6.98 10.97 -3.52
N SER A 25 7.81 11.85 -2.98
CA SER A 25 7.50 12.65 -1.78
C SER A 25 6.32 13.61 -2.02
N LYS A 26 6.21 14.20 -3.21
CA LYS A 26 5.12 15.10 -3.60
C LYS A 26 3.83 14.32 -3.87
N VAL A 27 3.92 13.14 -4.49
CA VAL A 27 2.77 12.24 -4.68
C VAL A 27 2.18 11.82 -3.33
N THR A 28 3.03 11.44 -2.38
CA THR A 28 2.60 11.03 -1.03
C THR A 28 1.88 12.16 -0.29
N ARG A 29 2.42 13.38 -0.33
CA ARG A 29 1.79 14.57 0.27
C ARG A 29 0.45 14.92 -0.40
N PHE A 30 0.39 14.83 -1.73
CA PHE A 30 -0.85 15.03 -2.49
C PHE A 30 -1.91 14.00 -2.10
N TRP A 31 -1.54 12.71 -2.04
CA TRP A 31 -2.43 11.63 -1.65
C TRP A 31 -3.02 11.83 -0.24
N ALA A 32 -2.18 12.23 0.72
CA ALA A 32 -2.61 12.55 2.08
C ALA A 32 -3.55 13.76 2.12
N ALA A 33 -3.24 14.83 1.36
CA ALA A 33 -4.07 16.03 1.29
C ALA A 33 -5.44 15.81 0.64
N CYS A 34 -5.55 14.82 -0.26
CA CYS A 34 -6.82 14.44 -0.86
C CYS A 34 -7.74 13.64 0.10
N ASN A 35 -7.30 13.33 1.32
CA ASN A 35 -7.96 12.38 2.22
C ASN A 35 -8.29 11.05 1.52
N SER A 36 -7.47 10.66 0.52
CA SER A 36 -7.65 9.43 -0.28
C SER A 36 -7.24 8.16 0.48
N GLY A 37 -7.45 8.16 1.79
CA GLY A 37 -7.28 7.04 2.71
C GLY A 37 -8.36 7.16 3.77
N SER A 38 -9.35 6.27 3.72
CA SER A 38 -10.48 6.25 4.66
C SER A 38 -10.14 5.57 5.99
N GLY A 39 -8.88 5.21 6.22
CA GLY A 39 -8.44 4.51 7.43
C GLY A 39 -7.54 5.39 8.27
N ASP A 40 -7.78 5.41 9.57
CA ASP A 40 -6.78 5.85 10.52
C ASP A 40 -5.62 4.85 10.46
N TYR A 41 -4.54 5.25 9.78
CA TYR A 41 -3.35 4.41 9.63
C TYR A 41 -2.76 4.02 10.98
N LEU A 42 -2.90 4.87 12.02
CA LEU A 42 -2.41 4.56 13.36
C LEU A 42 -3.28 3.48 14.01
N GLU A 43 -4.61 3.59 13.87
CA GLU A 43 -5.55 2.56 14.35
C GLU A 43 -5.33 1.21 13.65
N LEU A 44 -5.25 1.22 12.31
CA LEU A 44 -5.02 0.01 11.52
C LEU A 44 -3.64 -0.61 11.79
N LYS A 45 -2.61 0.22 11.98
CA LYS A 45 -1.28 -0.26 12.37
C LYS A 45 -1.33 -0.95 13.73
N GLU A 46 -2.06 -0.39 14.68
CA GLU A 46 -2.21 -0.97 16.01
C GLU A 46 -2.99 -2.30 15.98
N GLU A 47 -4.06 -2.37 15.18
CA GLU A 47 -4.83 -3.60 14.95
C GLU A 47 -3.96 -4.72 14.35
N LEU A 48 -3.15 -4.38 13.34
CA LEU A 48 -2.36 -5.38 12.61
C LEU A 48 -1.04 -5.73 13.31
N LEU A 49 -0.44 -4.80 14.04
CA LEU A 49 0.96 -4.90 14.49
C LEU A 49 1.17 -4.57 15.98
N GLY A 50 0.13 -4.16 16.73
CA GLY A 50 0.28 -3.69 18.12
C GLY A 50 0.82 -4.77 19.08
N GLN A 51 0.62 -6.04 18.75
CA GLN A 51 1.18 -7.18 19.50
C GLN A 51 2.50 -7.71 18.93
N GLU A 52 2.96 -7.15 17.80
CA GLU A 52 4.13 -7.63 17.09
C GLU A 52 5.37 -6.84 17.49
N SER A 53 6.48 -7.55 17.63
CA SER A 53 7.80 -6.94 17.76
C SER A 53 8.48 -6.84 16.39
N VAL A 54 9.47 -5.97 16.26
CA VAL A 54 10.30 -5.90 15.04
C VAL A 54 10.89 -7.27 14.69
N ALA A 55 11.29 -8.06 15.70
CA ALA A 55 11.84 -9.40 15.50
C ALA A 55 10.79 -10.39 14.97
N SER A 56 9.55 -10.34 15.46
CA SER A 56 8.48 -11.23 14.99
C SER A 56 8.03 -10.86 13.57
N LEU A 57 7.94 -9.57 13.25
CA LEU A 57 7.66 -9.12 11.89
C LEU A 57 8.76 -9.55 10.91
N TYR A 58 10.02 -9.42 11.32
CA TYR A 58 11.15 -9.86 10.50
C TYR A 58 11.10 -11.37 10.22
N ALA A 59 10.80 -12.19 11.23
CA ALA A 59 10.65 -13.63 11.06
C ALA A 59 9.52 -13.99 10.07
N LYS A 60 8.35 -13.33 10.18
CA LYS A 60 7.23 -13.54 9.24
C LYS A 60 7.57 -13.16 7.80
N VAL A 61 8.38 -12.12 7.62
CA VAL A 61 8.85 -11.72 6.27
C VAL A 61 9.79 -12.77 5.69
N LEU A 62 10.71 -13.32 6.49
CA LEU A 62 11.60 -14.39 6.05
C LEU A 62 10.81 -15.66 5.67
N GLU A 63 9.88 -16.09 6.52
CA GLU A 63 9.02 -17.24 6.25
C GLU A 63 8.22 -17.06 4.95
N PHE A 64 7.65 -15.88 4.73
CA PHE A 64 6.97 -15.56 3.47
C PHE A 64 7.92 -15.63 2.26
N GLN A 65 9.13 -15.11 2.38
CA GLN A 65 10.12 -15.12 1.30
C GLN A 65 10.58 -16.54 0.95
N GLU A 66 10.77 -17.40 1.96
CA GLU A 66 11.12 -18.81 1.77
C GLU A 66 9.99 -19.56 1.05
N LEU A 67 8.74 -19.35 1.46
CA LEU A 67 7.55 -19.93 0.79
C LEU A 67 7.38 -19.47 -0.67
N GLN A 68 7.82 -18.26 -1.01
CA GLN A 68 7.82 -17.77 -2.39
C GLN A 68 8.98 -18.32 -3.22
N HIS A 69 10.03 -18.86 -2.60
CA HIS A 69 11.23 -19.37 -3.26
C HIS A 69 11.16 -20.88 -3.55
N GLU A 70 10.19 -21.59 -2.96
CA GLU A 70 9.92 -23.03 -3.21
C GLU A 70 8.89 -23.31 -4.32
N VAL A 71 8.42 -22.27 -5.06
CA VAL A 71 7.47 -22.39 -6.19
C VAL A 71 8.13 -22.07 -7.53
#